data_AF-A0A1S3VMW2-F1
#
_entry.id   AF-A0A1S3VMW2-F1
#
_cell.length_a   1.000
_cell.length_b   1.000
_cell.length_c   1.000
_cell.angle_alpha   90.00
_cell.angle_beta   90.00
_cell.angle_gamma   90.00
#
_symmetry.space_group_name_H-M   'P 1'
#
loop_
_entity.id
_entity.type
_entity.pdbx_description
1 polymer ?
#
loop_
_entity_poly.entity_id
_entity_poly.type
_entity_poly.pdbx_seq_one_letter_code
_entity_poly.pdbx_strand_id
1 'polypeptide(L)'
;MDSKNSSHCERTETNPTILLQKSIILLLSRWYALQMAIENQWAGSDSLQKSQQLAADLFSLFSKSKALVSIEELENLLYECMLLTFNTEIEDGSIEQVAEQLFVIHEEYLLRQSS
;
A
#
# COMPACT_ATOMS: atom_id res chain seq x y z
N MET A 1 -44.05 25.90 -0.69
CA MET A 1 -42.82 25.59 -1.45
C MET A 1 -41.74 25.29 -0.43
N ASP A 2 -40.70 24.55 -0.82
CA ASP A 2 -39.56 24.12 0.02
C ASP A 2 -39.92 22.89 0.90
N SER A 3 -39.27 21.72 0.84
CA SER A 3 -37.97 21.36 0.28
C SER A 3 -37.98 19.89 -0.14
N LYS A 4 -37.61 19.62 -1.39
CA LYS A 4 -36.98 18.36 -1.78
C LYS A 4 -35.51 18.51 -1.45
N ASN A 5 -34.97 17.70 -0.54
CA ASN A 5 -33.58 17.26 -0.68
C ASN A 5 -33.47 15.85 -0.12
N SER A 6 -33.72 14.90 -1.02
CA SER A 6 -33.31 13.51 -0.88
C SER A 6 -31.78 13.49 -0.85
N SER A 7 -31.18 13.34 0.34
CA SER A 7 -29.76 12.98 0.46
C SER A 7 -29.63 11.52 0.04
N HIS A 8 -29.56 11.36 -1.28
CA HIS A 8 -29.12 10.17 -1.96
C HIS A 8 -27.78 9.75 -1.34
N CYS A 9 -27.74 8.57 -0.74
CA CYS A 9 -26.48 7.92 -0.41
C CYS A 9 -25.82 7.59 -1.75
N GLU A 10 -25.03 8.53 -2.27
CA GLU A 10 -24.16 8.31 -3.41
C GLU A 10 -23.13 7.27 -2.96
N ARG A 11 -23.40 5.99 -3.27
CA ARG A 11 -22.37 4.97 -3.37
C ARG A 11 -21.33 5.51 -4.32
N THR A 12 -20.23 6.03 -3.80
CA THR A 12 -19.13 6.53 -4.62
C THR A 12 -18.54 5.33 -5.34
N GLU A 13 -18.79 5.21 -6.64
CA GLU A 13 -18.01 4.38 -7.56
C GLU A 13 -16.59 4.94 -7.61
N THR A 14 -15.80 4.65 -6.58
CA THR A 14 -14.40 5.03 -6.52
C THR A 14 -13.64 4.18 -7.53
N ASN A 15 -13.05 4.84 -8.53
CA ASN A 15 -12.19 4.24 -9.54
C ASN A 15 -11.20 3.23 -8.90
N PRO A 16 -11.09 2.00 -9.44
CA PRO A 16 -10.31 0.92 -8.82
C PRO A 16 -8.83 1.30 -8.62
N THR A 17 -8.28 2.11 -9.52
CA THR A 17 -6.92 2.63 -9.42
C THR A 17 -6.76 3.62 -8.26
N ILE A 18 -7.74 4.49 -8.02
CA ILE A 18 -7.74 5.41 -6.88
C ILE A 18 -7.82 4.62 -5.56
N LEU A 19 -8.65 3.58 -5.52
CA LEU A 19 -8.74 2.70 -4.35
C LEU A 19 -7.41 1.98 -4.09
N LEU A 20 -6.81 1.39 -5.11
CA LEU A 20 -5.50 0.72 -5.02
C LEU A 20 -4.45 1.64 -4.39
N GLN A 21 -4.28 2.84 -4.95
CA GLN A 21 -3.31 3.81 -4.45
C GLN A 21 -3.58 4.19 -2.99
N LYS A 22 -4.84 4.48 -2.63
CA LYS A 22 -5.21 4.85 -1.26
C LYS A 22 -4.95 3.71 -0.27
N SER A 23 -5.28 2.49 -0.64
CA SER A 23 -5.10 1.32 0.22
C SER A 23 -3.61 1.05 0.50
N ILE A 24 -2.75 1.15 -0.52
CA ILE A 24 -1.29 1.01 -0.35
C ILE A 24 -0.74 2.08 0.60
N ILE A 25 -1.06 3.36 0.35
CA ILE A 25 -0.59 4.47 1.19
C ILE A 25 -1.07 4.30 2.63
N LEU A 26 -2.34 3.93 2.82
CA LEU A 26 -2.91 3.73 4.14
C LEU A 26 -2.23 2.57 4.88
N LEU A 27 -1.99 1.45 4.20
CA LEU A 27 -1.30 0.30 4.78
C LEU A 27 0.11 0.67 5.23
N LEU A 28 0.91 1.30 4.36
CA LEU A 28 2.28 1.71 4.69
C LEU A 28 2.32 2.75 5.83
N SER A 29 1.33 3.66 5.89
CA SER A 29 1.23 4.64 6.98
C SER A 29 0.94 4.01 8.35
N ARG A 30 0.39 2.79 8.37
CA ARG A 30 0.09 2.02 9.59
C ARG A 30 1.17 1.02 9.95
N TRP A 31 2.13 0.78 9.06
CA TRP A 31 3.22 -0.14 9.32
C TRP A 31 4.24 0.50 10.25
N TYR A 32 4.19 0.11 11.52
CA TYR A 32 4.96 0.73 12.59
C TYR A 32 6.47 0.74 12.34
N ALA A 33 7.05 -0.37 11.86
CA ALA A 33 8.48 -0.46 11.55
C ALA A 33 8.92 0.57 10.49
N LEU A 34 8.10 0.77 9.45
CA LEU A 34 8.35 1.79 8.43
C LEU A 34 8.20 3.21 9.01
N GLN A 35 7.19 3.45 9.86
CA GLN A 35 7.03 4.76 10.50
C GLN A 35 8.22 5.09 11.40
N MET A 36 8.69 4.12 12.19
CA MET A 36 9.91 4.27 12.99
C MET A 36 11.12 4.60 12.11
N ALA A 37 11.28 3.92 10.97
CA ALA A 37 12.39 4.18 10.05
C ALA A 37 12.35 5.60 9.47
N ILE A 38 11.16 6.13 9.19
CA ILE A 38 10.95 7.50 8.71
C ILE A 38 11.25 8.51 9.81
N GLU A 39 10.68 8.33 11.00
CA GLU A 39 10.82 9.25 12.13
C GLU A 39 12.28 9.37 12.59
N ASN A 40 13.00 8.25 12.61
CA ASN A 40 14.40 8.21 13.01
C ASN A 40 15.37 8.49 11.85
N GLN A 41 14.86 8.82 10.66
CA GLN A 41 15.66 9.09 9.46
C GLN A 41 16.68 7.98 9.15
N TRP A 42 16.29 6.71 9.31
CA TRP A 42 17.22 5.60 9.07
C TRP A 42 17.67 5.51 7.61
N ALA A 43 16.87 6.02 6.68
CA ALA A 43 17.28 6.18 5.28
C ALA A 43 17.94 7.54 4.98
N GLY A 44 18.15 8.40 5.98
CA GLY A 44 18.59 9.79 5.81
C GLY A 44 17.43 10.80 5.78
N SER A 45 17.74 12.06 5.43
CA SER A 45 16.77 13.17 5.42
C SER A 45 15.62 12.98 4.42
N ASP A 46 15.80 12.08 3.44
CA ASP A 46 14.83 11.73 2.41
C ASP A 46 14.01 10.46 2.75
N SER A 47 14.02 9.98 4.00
CA SER A 47 13.29 8.77 4.42
C SER A 47 11.79 8.82 4.09
N LEU A 48 11.16 9.99 4.24
CA LEU A 48 9.76 10.18 3.86
C LEU A 48 9.55 10.04 2.34
N GLN A 49 10.45 10.61 1.53
CA GLN A 49 10.39 10.51 0.08
C GLN A 49 10.60 9.07 -0.39
N LYS A 50 11.50 8.33 0.25
CA LYS A 50 11.71 6.89 -0.02
C LYS A 50 10.48 6.05 0.30
N SER A 51 9.76 6.37 1.38
CA SER A 51 8.48 5.71 1.70
C SER A 51 7.41 5.99 0.63
N GLN A 52 7.35 7.22 0.12
CA GLN A 52 6.45 7.57 -0.98
C GLN A 52 6.83 6.84 -2.28
N GLN A 53 8.13 6.66 -2.54
CA GLN A 53 8.62 5.88 -3.67
C GLN A 53 8.22 4.40 -3.55
N LEU A 54 8.37 3.79 -2.37
CA LEU A 54 7.89 2.43 -2.10
C LEU A 54 6.39 2.28 -2.42
N ALA A 55 5.57 3.25 -1.99
CA ALA A 55 4.14 3.25 -2.31
C ALA A 55 3.88 3.31 -3.82
N ALA A 56 4.64 4.13 -4.54
CA ALA A 56 4.54 4.26 -6.00
C ALA A 56 5.00 2.99 -6.74
N ASP A 57 6.04 2.33 -6.25
CA ASP A 57 6.58 1.09 -6.81
C ASP A 57 5.58 -0.06 -6.65
N LEU A 58 5.01 -0.23 -5.45
CA LEU A 58 3.93 -1.19 -5.19
C LEU A 58 2.70 -0.93 -6.06
N PHE A 59 2.29 0.33 -6.19
CA PHE A 59 1.19 0.71 -7.05
C PHE A 59 1.47 0.39 -8.53
N SER A 60 2.68 0.68 -9.00
CA SER A 60 3.13 0.35 -10.35
C SER A 60 3.16 -1.17 -10.57
N LEU A 61 3.63 -1.94 -9.59
CA LEU A 61 3.64 -3.40 -9.63
C LEU A 61 2.21 -3.93 -9.81
N PHE A 62 1.29 -3.56 -8.93
CA PHE A 62 -0.10 -4.04 -8.97
C PHE A 62 -0.89 -3.56 -10.18
N SER A 63 -0.69 -2.32 -10.62
CA SER A 63 -1.40 -1.81 -11.80
C SER A 63 -0.93 -2.43 -13.12
N LYS A 64 0.31 -2.92 -13.19
CA LYS A 64 0.88 -3.59 -14.38
C LYS A 64 0.67 -5.10 -14.36
N SER A 65 0.53 -5.70 -13.19
CA SER A 65 0.29 -7.12 -13.03
C SER A 65 -1.09 -7.53 -13.52
N LYS A 66 -1.15 -8.59 -14.34
CA LYS A 66 -2.39 -9.21 -14.82
C LYS A 66 -2.84 -10.41 -13.98
N ALA A 67 -2.00 -10.83 -13.05
CA ALA A 67 -2.20 -11.96 -12.17
C ALA A 67 -1.73 -11.57 -10.76
N LEU A 68 -2.19 -12.29 -9.74
CA LEU A 68 -1.79 -12.07 -8.35
C LEU A 68 -0.26 -12.18 -8.19
N VAL A 69 0.34 -11.15 -7.59
CA VAL A 69 1.71 -11.19 -7.05
C VAL A 69 1.67 -12.07 -5.81
N SER A 70 2.63 -12.99 -5.66
CA SER A 70 2.66 -13.91 -4.52
C SER A 70 3.03 -13.18 -3.22
N ILE A 71 2.62 -13.74 -2.08
CA ILE A 71 3.01 -13.22 -0.76
C ILE A 71 4.55 -13.25 -0.63
N GLU A 72 5.21 -14.33 -1.07
CA GLU A 72 6.67 -14.46 -1.05
C GLU A 72 7.38 -13.35 -1.85
N GLU A 73 6.86 -12.96 -3.02
CA GLU A 73 7.42 -11.82 -3.78
C GLU A 73 7.25 -10.49 -3.02
N LEU A 74 6.11 -10.31 -2.36
CA LEU A 74 5.84 -9.12 -1.57
C LEU A 74 6.71 -9.05 -0.32
N GLU A 75 6.87 -10.16 0.40
CA GLU A 75 7.78 -10.26 1.56
C GLU A 75 9.21 -9.94 1.17
N ASN A 76 9.72 -10.55 0.09
CA ASN A 76 11.06 -10.30 -0.41
C ASN A 76 11.25 -8.82 -0.79
N LEU A 77 10.29 -8.23 -1.50
CA LEU A 77 10.34 -6.80 -1.86
C LEU A 77 10.37 -5.89 -0.62
N LEU A 78 9.51 -6.16 0.37
CA LEU A 78 9.45 -5.38 1.61
C LEU A 78 10.71 -5.55 2.44
N TYR A 79 11.23 -6.77 2.55
CA TYR A 79 12.47 -7.07 3.25
C TYR A 79 13.67 -6.35 2.61
N GLU A 80 13.84 -6.47 1.29
CA GLU A 80 14.90 -5.76 0.57
C GLU A 80 14.75 -4.25 0.72
N CYS A 81 13.52 -3.71 0.71
CA CYS A 81 13.30 -2.29 0.92
C CYS A 81 13.74 -1.85 2.33
N MET A 82 13.31 -2.56 3.37
CA MET A 82 13.69 -2.22 4.75
C MET A 82 15.21 -2.32 4.95
N LEU A 83 15.83 -3.36 4.42
CA LEU A 83 17.26 -3.61 4.57
C LEU A 83 18.11 -2.62 3.76
N LEU A 84 17.84 -2.48 2.46
CA LEU A 84 18.71 -1.73 1.53
C LEU A 84 18.38 -0.24 1.49
N THR A 85 17.10 0.12 1.67
CA THR A 85 16.66 1.53 1.57
C THR A 85 16.58 2.17 2.94
N PHE A 86 15.99 1.49 3.93
CA PHE A 86 15.82 2.01 5.28
C PHE A 86 16.89 1.55 6.28
N ASN A 87 17.89 0.80 5.80
CA ASN A 87 19.05 0.38 6.58
C ASN A 87 18.66 -0.30 7.92
N THR A 88 17.62 -1.11 7.89
CA THR A 88 17.09 -1.79 9.07
C THR A 88 16.60 -3.19 8.74
N GLU A 89 16.83 -4.12 9.66
CA GLU A 89 16.34 -5.49 9.57
C GLU A 89 15.14 -5.62 10.50
N ILE A 90 14.03 -6.16 9.98
CA ILE A 90 12.76 -6.26 10.70
C ILE A 90 12.46 -7.72 10.96
N GLU A 91 12.52 -8.13 12.23
CA GLU A 91 12.32 -9.52 12.67
C GLU A 91 11.07 -9.68 13.55
N ASP A 92 10.20 -8.67 13.60
CA ASP A 92 8.98 -8.66 14.42
C ASP A 92 7.78 -9.39 13.77
N GLY A 93 7.99 -9.97 12.58
CA GLY A 93 6.95 -10.62 11.78
C GLY A 93 6.01 -9.65 11.04
N SER A 94 6.24 -8.34 11.11
CA SER A 94 5.37 -7.35 10.46
C SER A 94 5.51 -7.34 8.94
N ILE A 95 6.64 -7.78 8.38
CA ILE A 95 6.84 -7.91 6.92
C ILE A 95 5.80 -8.87 6.33
N GLU A 96 5.68 -10.08 6.88
CA GLU A 96 4.70 -11.11 6.47
C GLU A 96 3.26 -10.54 6.55
N GLN A 97 2.90 -9.92 7.67
CA GLN A 97 1.57 -9.34 7.86
C GLN A 97 1.24 -8.22 6.86
N VAL A 98 2.21 -7.41 6.48
CA VAL A 98 2.03 -6.34 5.48
C VAL A 98 1.95 -6.94 4.09
N ALA A 99 2.75 -7.96 3.78
CA ALA A 99 2.69 -8.69 2.52
C ALA A 99 1.33 -9.37 2.30
N GLU A 100 0.77 -10.03 3.33
CA GLU A 100 -0.58 -10.61 3.28
C GLU A 100 -1.65 -9.54 3.00
N GLN A 101 -1.57 -8.38 3.66
CA GLN A 101 -2.51 -7.28 3.42
C GLN A 101 -2.37 -6.69 2.01
N LEU A 102 -1.13 -6.56 1.51
CA LEU A 102 -0.85 -6.14 0.14
C LEU A 102 -1.42 -7.13 -0.88
N PHE A 103 -1.33 -8.43 -0.61
CA PHE A 103 -1.93 -9.48 -1.43
C PHE A 103 -3.45 -9.29 -1.53
N VAL A 104 -4.14 -9.09 -0.40
CA VAL A 104 -5.60 -8.84 -0.38
C VAL A 104 -5.97 -7.57 -1.14
N ILE A 105 -5.20 -6.48 -0.98
CA ILE A 105 -5.43 -5.23 -1.74
C ILE A 105 -5.33 -5.48 -3.25
N HIS A 106 -4.35 -6.29 -3.68
CA HIS A 106 -4.15 -6.61 -5.07
C HIS A 106 -5.23 -7.54 -5.63
N GLU A 107 -5.67 -8.54 -4.85
CA GLU A 107 -6.80 -9.40 -5.20
C GLU A 107 -8.08 -8.61 -5.43
N GLU A 108 -8.43 -7.73 -4.48
CA GLU A 108 -9.59 -6.83 -4.61
C GLU A 108 -9.50 -5.92 -5.84
N TYR A 109 -8.30 -5.43 -6.18
CA TYR A 109 -8.09 -4.63 -7.38
C TYR A 109 -8.34 -5.44 -8.66
N LEU A 110 -7.79 -6.65 -8.78
CA LEU A 110 -8.01 -7.51 -9.95
C LEU A 110 -9.49 -7.93 -10.11
N LEU A 111 -10.18 -8.23 -9.00
CA LEU A 111 -11.61 -8.53 -9.01
C LEU A 111 -12.44 -7.37 -9.55
N ARG A 112 -12.10 -6.13 -9.17
CA ARG A 112 -12.80 -4.93 -9.65
C ARG A 112 -12.50 -4.57 -11.10
N GLN A 113 -11.34 -4.98 -11.62
CA GLN A 113 -10.99 -4.77 -13.03
C GLN A 113 -11.65 -5.79 -13.96
N SER A 114 -12.15 -6.90 -13.42
CA SER A 114 -12.83 -7.96 -14.17
C SER A 114 -14.36 -7.92 -14.09
N SER A 115 -14.91 -7.02 -13.27
CA SER A 115 -16.35 -6.75 -13.12
C SER A 115 -16.82 -5.65 -14.07
#